data_AF-A0A160FIB0-F1
#
_entry.id   AF-A0A160FIB0-F1
#
_cell.length_a   1.000
_cell.length_b   1.000
_cell.length_c   1.000
_cell.angle_alpha   90.00
_cell.angle_beta   90.00
_cell.angle_gamma   90.00
#
_symmetry.space_group_name_H-M   'P 1'
#
loop_
_entity.id
_entity.type
_entity.pdbx_description
1 polymer ?
#
loop_
_entity_poly.entity_id
_entity_poly.type
_entity_poly.pdbx_seq_one_letter_code
_entity_poly.pdbx_strand_id
1 'polypeptide(L)'
;MITDMGLRHTLQEIEGWQGQYKRVLRWQHRIRMADTARSSADQLDFLLAFFASCFDLRDWLIASGVDRESVTALFRGNVELRVCRDIANGFKHFRITDHPYDAKFSVVREYVPENWPSYVGHGESKWNIVAGEDMFDLVALAHQCVDLLDEFLHDQGLNAA
;
A
#
# COMPACT_ATOMS: atom_id res chain seq x y z
N MET A 1 -46.79 2.94 -11.46
CA MET A 1 -45.94 3.73 -10.56
C MET A 1 -45.10 2.72 -9.79
N ILE A 2 -43.87 2.45 -10.24
CA ILE A 2 -42.99 1.47 -9.61
C ILE A 2 -42.27 2.21 -8.48
N THR A 3 -42.48 1.76 -7.25
CA THR A 3 -41.83 2.24 -6.05
C THR A 3 -40.33 1.98 -6.18
N ASP A 4 -39.54 3.05 -6.11
CA ASP A 4 -38.08 3.03 -6.18
C ASP A 4 -37.50 2.32 -4.93
N MET A 5 -37.32 1.00 -5.04
CA MET A 5 -36.74 0.16 -3.99
C MET A 5 -35.22 0.16 -4.08
N GLY A 6 -34.59 1.03 -3.29
CA GLY A 6 -33.47 0.62 -2.43
C GLY A 6 -32.07 0.39 -3.03
N LEU A 7 -31.79 0.78 -4.28
CA LEU A 7 -30.44 0.72 -4.87
C LEU A 7 -29.91 2.11 -5.23
N ARG A 8 -29.98 3.07 -4.30
CA ARG A 8 -29.51 4.45 -4.56
C ARG A 8 -28.04 4.72 -4.23
N HIS A 9 -27.35 3.76 -3.62
CA HIS A 9 -25.96 3.93 -3.21
C HIS A 9 -25.11 2.73 -3.61
N THR A 10 -23.96 3.02 -4.19
CA THR A 10 -22.90 2.05 -4.45
C THR A 10 -22.24 1.63 -3.14
N LEU A 11 -21.59 0.46 -3.10
CA LEU A 11 -20.85 -0.01 -1.92
C LEU A 11 -19.81 1.03 -1.48
N GLN A 12 -19.17 1.68 -2.45
CA GLN A 12 -18.15 2.70 -2.24
C GLN A 12 -18.72 3.94 -1.52
N GLU A 13 -19.92 4.37 -1.89
CA GLU A 13 -20.61 5.49 -1.24
C GLU A 13 -21.06 5.15 0.19
N ILE A 14 -21.45 3.88 0.43
CA ILE A 14 -21.85 3.42 1.77
C ILE A 14 -20.64 3.30 2.68
N GLU A 15 -19.56 2.70 2.18
CA GLU A 15 -18.37 2.40 2.98
C GLU A 15 -17.47 3.62 3.20
N GLY A 16 -17.44 4.56 2.26
CA GLY A 16 -16.59 5.74 2.32
C GLY A 16 -15.11 5.40 2.51
N TRP A 17 -14.31 6.41 2.84
CA TRP A 17 -12.87 6.23 3.07
C TRP A 17 -12.58 5.22 4.19
N GLN A 18 -13.48 5.07 5.17
CA GLN A 18 -13.34 4.13 6.28
C GLN A 18 -13.32 2.69 5.78
N GLY A 19 -14.23 2.31 4.88
CA GLY A 19 -14.22 0.97 4.32
C GLY A 19 -12.99 0.72 3.46
N GLN A 20 -12.54 1.73 2.70
CA GLN A 20 -11.26 1.65 1.97
C GLN A 20 -10.07 1.43 2.91
N TYR A 21 -10.01 2.18 4.01
CA TYR A 21 -8.97 2.03 5.02
C TYR A 21 -9.01 0.65 5.68
N LYS A 22 -10.21 0.15 6.00
CA LYS A 22 -10.41 -1.23 6.46
C LYS A 22 -9.91 -2.26 5.42
N ARG A 23 -9.94 -1.97 4.11
CA ARG A 23 -9.33 -2.86 3.09
C ARG A 23 -7.81 -2.84 3.16
N VAL A 24 -7.20 -1.66 3.31
CA VAL A 24 -5.75 -1.49 3.52
C VAL A 24 -5.28 -2.37 4.69
N LEU A 25 -5.95 -2.25 5.83
CA LEU A 25 -5.63 -3.03 7.04
C LEU A 25 -5.81 -4.54 6.84
N ARG A 26 -6.86 -4.99 6.12
CA ARG A 26 -7.04 -6.42 5.81
C ARG A 26 -5.92 -6.96 4.93
N TRP A 27 -5.42 -6.19 3.97
CA TRP A 27 -4.28 -6.61 3.15
C TRP A 27 -2.99 -6.66 3.95
N GLN A 28 -2.73 -5.66 4.80
CA GLN A 28 -1.60 -5.68 5.73
C GLN A 28 -1.62 -6.92 6.63
N HIS A 29 -2.79 -7.26 7.17
CA HIS A 29 -2.97 -8.47 7.96
C HIS A 29 -2.67 -9.75 7.15
N ARG A 30 -3.14 -9.84 5.90
CA ARG A 30 -2.86 -11.00 5.02
C ARG A 30 -1.37 -11.12 4.69
N ILE A 31 -0.66 -10.01 4.48
CA ILE A 31 0.80 -10.02 4.30
C ILE A 31 1.48 -10.64 5.51
N ARG A 32 1.11 -10.22 6.73
CA ARG A 32 1.64 -10.78 8.00
C ARG A 32 1.30 -12.26 8.18
N MET A 33 0.10 -12.70 7.79
CA MET A 33 -0.28 -14.10 7.90
C MET A 33 0.39 -15.00 6.85
N ALA A 34 0.73 -14.44 5.69
CA ALA A 34 1.53 -15.10 4.67
C ALA A 34 3.04 -15.10 5.00
N ASP A 35 3.45 -14.32 6.01
CA ASP A 35 4.84 -14.19 6.43
C ASP A 35 5.32 -15.41 7.23
N THR A 36 5.58 -16.49 6.49
CA THR A 36 6.05 -17.78 7.01
C THR A 36 7.55 -17.99 6.76
N ALA A 37 8.33 -16.89 6.73
CA ALA A 37 9.75 -16.86 6.37
C ALA A 37 10.05 -17.26 4.90
N ARG A 38 9.04 -17.24 4.01
CA ARG A 38 9.21 -17.52 2.58
C ARG A 38 8.43 -16.53 1.73
N SER A 39 9.12 -15.78 0.88
CA SER A 39 8.52 -14.95 -0.15
C SER A 39 7.83 -15.84 -1.20
N SER A 40 6.51 -15.97 -1.07
CA SER A 40 5.64 -16.73 -1.98
C SER A 40 5.02 -15.81 -3.05
N ALA A 41 4.46 -16.42 -4.11
CA ALA A 41 3.68 -15.68 -5.11
C ALA A 41 2.45 -15.02 -4.47
N ASP A 42 1.75 -15.72 -3.58
CA ASP A 42 0.60 -15.17 -2.85
C ASP A 42 0.98 -13.96 -1.99
N GLN A 43 2.14 -14.01 -1.33
CA GLN A 43 2.63 -12.86 -0.54
C GLN A 43 2.90 -11.66 -1.44
N LEU A 44 3.47 -11.88 -2.64
CA LEU A 44 3.66 -10.80 -3.61
C LEU A 44 2.31 -10.23 -4.05
N ASP A 45 1.33 -11.07 -4.40
CA ASP A 45 0.00 -10.62 -4.79
C ASP A 45 -0.70 -9.82 -3.69
N PHE A 46 -0.53 -10.22 -2.42
CA PHE A 46 -1.05 -9.46 -1.28
C PHE A 46 -0.35 -8.13 -1.09
N LEU A 47 0.97 -8.06 -1.30
CA LEU A 47 1.73 -6.82 -1.29
C LEU A 47 1.25 -5.86 -2.40
N LEU A 48 1.06 -6.37 -3.63
CA LEU A 48 0.57 -5.56 -4.74
C LEU A 48 -0.86 -5.04 -4.49
N ALA A 49 -1.75 -5.91 -4.00
CA ALA A 49 -3.10 -5.51 -3.62
C ALA A 49 -3.12 -4.49 -2.47
N PHE A 50 -2.20 -4.62 -1.51
CA PHE A 50 -1.99 -3.64 -0.45
C PHE A 50 -1.59 -2.28 -1.03
N PHE A 51 -0.51 -2.20 -1.83
CA PHE A 51 -0.02 -0.92 -2.34
C PHE A 51 -1.05 -0.21 -3.22
N ALA A 52 -1.79 -0.96 -4.05
CA ALA A 52 -2.92 -0.41 -4.80
C ALA A 52 -3.99 0.17 -3.86
N SER A 53 -4.43 -0.60 -2.86
CA SER A 53 -5.45 -0.15 -1.91
C SER A 53 -5.00 1.05 -1.07
N CYS A 54 -3.73 1.06 -0.65
CA CYS A 54 -3.10 2.11 0.12
C CYS A 54 -3.04 3.42 -0.68
N PHE A 55 -2.64 3.34 -1.95
CA PHE A 55 -2.62 4.50 -2.83
C PHE A 55 -4.03 5.00 -3.17
N ASP A 56 -4.99 4.10 -3.42
CA ASP A 56 -6.38 4.45 -3.71
C ASP A 56 -7.04 5.19 -2.53
N LEU A 57 -6.65 4.92 -1.28
CA LEU A 57 -7.18 5.63 -0.09
C LEU A 57 -7.04 7.15 -0.21
N ARG A 58 -5.96 7.63 -0.85
CA ARG A 58 -5.75 9.05 -1.15
C ARG A 58 -6.97 9.66 -1.84
N ASP A 59 -7.46 9.00 -2.89
CA ASP A 59 -8.55 9.49 -3.71
C ASP A 59 -9.88 9.41 -2.95
N TRP A 60 -10.03 8.40 -2.09
CA TRP A 60 -11.21 8.25 -1.24
C TRP A 60 -11.29 9.32 -0.15
N LEU A 61 -10.17 9.69 0.48
CA LEU A 61 -10.12 10.77 1.46
C LEU A 61 -10.52 12.10 0.82
N ILE A 62 -9.95 12.41 -0.34
CA ILE A 62 -10.29 13.62 -1.10
C ILE A 62 -11.76 13.63 -1.50
N ALA A 63 -12.27 12.52 -2.02
CA ALA A 63 -13.69 12.39 -2.39
C ALA A 63 -14.62 12.52 -1.18
N SER A 64 -14.14 12.18 0.02
CA SER A 64 -14.88 12.31 1.29
C SER A 64 -14.80 13.71 1.91
N GLY A 65 -14.12 14.67 1.26
CA GLY A 65 -14.03 16.06 1.70
C GLY A 65 -12.79 16.41 2.52
N VAL A 66 -11.82 15.51 2.65
CA VAL A 66 -10.50 15.84 3.22
C VAL A 66 -9.77 16.77 2.24
N ASP A 67 -9.08 17.77 2.78
CA ASP A 67 -8.38 18.77 1.97
C ASP A 67 -7.35 18.11 1.04
N ARG A 68 -7.46 18.42 -0.26
CA ARG A 68 -6.62 17.81 -1.31
C ARG A 68 -5.15 18.15 -1.12
N GLU A 69 -4.83 19.37 -0.69
CA GLU A 69 -3.45 19.81 -0.54
C GLU A 69 -2.77 19.05 0.60
N SER A 70 -3.45 18.89 1.74
CA SER A 70 -2.96 18.10 2.88
C SER A 70 -2.68 16.63 2.50
N VAL A 71 -3.61 15.97 1.82
CA VAL A 71 -3.45 14.58 1.35
C VAL A 71 -2.32 14.49 0.33
N THR A 72 -2.20 15.46 -0.58
CA THR A 72 -1.12 15.49 -1.56
C THR A 72 0.24 15.72 -0.90
N ALA A 73 0.30 16.58 0.12
CA ALA A 73 1.50 16.86 0.90
C ALA A 73 1.97 15.63 1.66
N LEU A 74 1.07 14.85 2.25
CA LEU A 74 1.37 13.56 2.89
C LEU A 74 2.12 12.61 1.92
N PHE A 75 1.55 12.38 0.74
CA PHE A 75 2.15 11.47 -0.25
C PHE A 75 3.43 12.02 -0.88
N ARG A 76 3.60 13.34 -0.95
CA ARG A 76 4.80 13.97 -1.49
C ARG A 76 5.94 14.03 -0.47
N GLY A 77 5.62 14.20 0.81
CA GLY A 77 6.60 14.40 1.88
C GLY A 77 7.27 13.13 2.36
N ASN A 78 6.64 11.96 2.17
CA ASN A 78 7.12 10.69 2.70
C ASN A 78 7.61 9.76 1.59
N VAL A 79 8.83 9.23 1.74
CA VAL A 79 9.43 8.36 0.71
C VAL A 79 8.62 7.09 0.53
N GLU A 80 8.11 6.53 1.61
CA GLU A 80 7.36 5.29 1.66
C GLU A 80 6.08 5.39 0.82
N LEU A 81 5.34 6.49 0.98
CA LEU A 81 4.12 6.74 0.22
C LEU A 81 4.39 7.13 -1.24
N ARG A 82 5.55 7.72 -1.55
CA ARG A 82 5.98 7.93 -2.96
C ARG A 82 6.30 6.60 -3.64
N VAL A 83 7.03 5.70 -2.97
CA VAL A 83 7.31 4.35 -3.48
C VAL A 83 6.03 3.54 -3.61
N CYS A 84 5.13 3.60 -2.61
CA CYS A 84 3.79 3.00 -2.68
C CYS A 84 3.03 3.45 -3.94
N ARG A 85 3.07 4.76 -4.24
CA ARG A 85 2.43 5.32 -5.43
C ARG A 85 3.04 4.78 -6.73
N ASP A 86 4.36 4.66 -6.80
CA ASP A 86 5.03 4.12 -8.00
C ASP A 86 4.71 2.65 -8.19
N ILE A 87 4.73 1.84 -7.13
CA ILE A 87 4.30 0.43 -7.16
C ILE A 87 2.86 0.35 -7.67
N ALA A 88 1.92 1.01 -6.99
CA ALA A 88 0.50 0.95 -7.33
C ALA A 88 0.24 1.30 -8.80
N ASN A 89 0.84 2.39 -9.29
CA ASN A 89 0.64 2.81 -10.67
C ASN A 89 1.39 1.92 -11.67
N GLY A 90 2.60 1.47 -11.35
CA GLY A 90 3.40 0.59 -12.21
C GLY A 90 2.67 -0.71 -12.53
N PHE A 91 2.07 -1.33 -11.51
CA PHE A 91 1.29 -2.55 -11.67
C PHE A 91 -0.08 -2.32 -12.32
N LYS A 92 -0.66 -1.13 -12.17
CA LYS A 92 -1.96 -0.79 -12.77
C LYS A 92 -1.86 -0.39 -14.24
N HIS A 93 -0.82 0.36 -14.63
CA HIS A 93 -0.78 1.07 -15.91
C HIS A 93 0.24 0.54 -16.92
N PHE A 94 1.00 -0.52 -16.60
CA PHE A 94 2.07 -1.12 -17.42
C PHE A 94 3.25 -0.18 -17.76
N ARG A 95 2.99 1.12 -17.98
CA ARG A 95 3.97 2.21 -18.10
C ARG A 95 3.42 3.42 -17.35
N ILE A 96 4.24 3.99 -16.47
CA ILE A 96 3.92 5.22 -15.75
C ILE A 96 4.63 6.41 -16.36
N THR A 97 3.92 7.51 -16.54
CA THR A 97 4.45 8.78 -17.05
C THR A 97 4.71 9.81 -15.95
N ASP A 98 4.19 9.55 -14.75
CA ASP A 98 4.39 10.36 -13.55
C ASP A 98 4.82 9.41 -12.42
N HIS A 99 6.05 9.60 -11.95
CA HIS A 99 6.77 8.73 -11.03
C HIS A 99 7.51 9.58 -9.99
N PRO A 100 6.89 9.90 -8.84
CA PRO A 100 7.51 10.72 -7.79
C PRO A 100 8.79 10.16 -7.18
N TYR A 101 9.11 8.88 -7.35
CA TYR A 101 10.32 8.27 -6.83
C TYR A 101 11.18 7.62 -7.93
N ASP A 102 10.73 6.52 -8.54
CA ASP A 102 11.40 5.89 -9.68
C ASP A 102 10.42 5.14 -10.61
N ALA A 103 10.44 5.50 -11.89
CA ALA A 103 9.63 4.86 -12.94
C ALA A 103 10.05 3.41 -13.27
N LYS A 104 11.29 3.05 -12.95
CA LYS A 104 11.95 1.82 -13.40
C LYS A 104 12.33 0.90 -12.25
N PHE A 105 11.57 0.96 -11.17
CA PHE A 105 11.78 0.09 -10.03
C PHE A 105 11.78 -1.40 -10.45
N SER A 106 12.54 -2.21 -9.73
CA SER A 106 12.61 -3.65 -9.93
C SER A 106 12.15 -4.37 -8.68
N VAL A 107 11.20 -5.30 -8.84
CA VAL A 107 10.85 -6.23 -7.76
C VAL A 107 11.89 -7.33 -7.72
N VAL A 108 12.56 -7.47 -6.58
CA VAL A 108 13.64 -8.42 -6.37
C VAL A 108 13.24 -9.37 -5.26
N ARG A 109 13.55 -10.65 -5.44
CA ARG A 109 13.47 -11.65 -4.39
C ARG A 109 14.87 -11.84 -3.82
N GLU A 110 15.10 -11.33 -2.62
CA GLU A 110 16.34 -11.62 -1.91
C GLU A 110 16.21 -12.98 -1.23
N TYR A 111 17.20 -13.84 -1.46
CA TYR A 111 17.31 -15.16 -0.84
C TYR A 111 18.64 -15.22 -0.13
N VAL A 112 18.61 -15.55 1.17
CA VAL A 112 19.83 -15.78 1.95
C VAL A 112 20.09 -17.30 1.98
N PRO A 113 21.15 -17.79 1.30
CA PRO A 113 21.50 -19.19 1.32
C PRO A 113 21.84 -19.68 2.73
N GLU A 114 21.50 -20.94 3.03
CA GLU A 114 21.76 -21.55 4.34
C GLU A 114 23.25 -21.56 4.73
N ASN A 115 24.14 -21.51 3.75
CA ASN A 115 25.59 -21.54 3.92
C ASN A 115 26.25 -20.15 3.91
N TRP A 116 25.48 -19.05 3.90
CA TRP A 116 26.03 -17.68 3.85
C TRP A 116 25.99 -16.99 5.21
N PRO A 117 27.09 -16.45 5.76
CA PRO A 117 27.07 -15.78 7.06
C PRO A 117 26.08 -14.61 7.05
N SER A 118 25.00 -14.72 7.84
CA SER A 118 23.92 -13.73 7.87
C SER A 118 23.50 -13.44 9.31
N TYR A 119 23.32 -12.16 9.62
CA TYR A 119 22.77 -11.69 10.89
C TYR A 119 21.23 -11.75 10.92
N VAL A 120 20.58 -12.00 9.78
CA VAL A 120 19.11 -11.95 9.59
C VAL A 120 18.46 -13.33 9.51
N GLY A 121 19.19 -14.40 9.83
CA GLY A 121 18.69 -15.77 9.74
C GLY A 121 18.84 -16.35 8.33
N HIS A 122 18.91 -17.68 8.27
CA HIS A 122 19.13 -18.46 7.05
C HIS A 122 17.81 -19.04 6.54
N GLY A 123 17.64 -19.15 5.22
CA GLY A 123 16.45 -19.76 4.61
C GLY A 123 15.25 -18.82 4.46
N GLU A 124 15.39 -17.57 4.88
CA GLU A 124 14.40 -16.51 4.64
C GLU A 124 14.54 -15.98 3.22
N SER A 125 13.41 -15.79 2.54
CA SER A 125 13.37 -15.03 1.30
C SER A 125 12.41 -13.87 1.44
N LYS A 126 12.83 -12.69 1.01
CA LYS A 126 12.12 -11.42 1.19
C LYS A 126 11.83 -10.78 -0.16
N TRP A 127 10.66 -10.17 -0.25
CA TRP A 127 10.33 -9.33 -1.39
C TRP A 127 10.86 -7.93 -1.14
N ASN A 128 11.75 -7.49 -2.01
CA ASN A 128 12.31 -6.16 -2.00
C ASN A 128 11.90 -5.40 -3.28
N ILE A 129 11.97 -4.09 -3.21
CA ILE A 129 11.99 -3.24 -4.39
C ILE A 129 13.28 -2.45 -4.43
N VAL A 130 13.93 -2.45 -5.59
CA VAL A 130 15.05 -1.57 -5.87
C VAL A 130 14.51 -0.43 -6.71
N ALA A 131 14.65 0.79 -6.22
CA ALA A 131 14.15 1.99 -6.86
C ALA A 131 15.18 3.10 -6.63
N GLY A 132 15.69 3.70 -7.72
CA GLY A 132 16.86 4.56 -7.66
C GLY A 132 18.08 3.83 -7.11
N GLU A 133 18.67 4.39 -6.05
CA GLU A 133 19.81 3.79 -5.32
C GLU A 133 19.38 3.04 -4.05
N ASP A 134 18.09 3.09 -3.69
CA ASP A 134 17.58 2.52 -2.46
C ASP A 134 16.95 1.14 -2.70
N MET A 135 16.98 0.33 -1.65
CA MET A 135 16.29 -0.97 -1.59
C MET A 135 15.32 -0.96 -0.41
N PHE A 136 14.06 -1.29 -0.66
CA PHE A 136 13.03 -1.35 0.37
C PHE A 136 12.52 -2.79 0.53
N ASP A 137 12.50 -3.28 1.75
CA ASP A 137 11.74 -4.47 2.13
C ASP A 137 10.24 -4.16 2.00
N LEU A 138 9.52 -4.90 1.15
CA LEU A 138 8.13 -4.58 0.84
C LEU A 138 7.17 -4.80 2.02
N VAL A 139 7.49 -5.71 2.94
CA VAL A 139 6.67 -5.94 4.14
C VAL A 139 6.87 -4.79 5.13
N ALA A 140 8.13 -4.40 5.36
CA ALA A 140 8.45 -3.24 6.20
C ALA A 140 7.86 -1.95 5.62
N LEU A 141 8.00 -1.74 4.31
CA LEU A 141 7.43 -0.60 3.60
C LEU A 141 5.90 -0.54 3.74
N ALA A 142 5.22 -1.68 3.67
CA ALA A 142 3.78 -1.75 3.87
C ALA A 142 3.37 -1.36 5.30
N HIS A 143 4.17 -1.71 6.32
CA HIS A 143 3.93 -1.26 7.68
C HIS A 143 4.10 0.24 7.83
N GLN A 144 5.21 0.79 7.32
CA GLN A 144 5.49 2.23 7.40
C GLN A 144 4.41 3.06 6.68
N CYS A 145 3.88 2.58 5.56
CA CYS A 145 2.75 3.24 4.87
C CYS A 145 1.50 3.33 5.76
N VAL A 146 1.19 2.28 6.53
CA VAL A 146 0.04 2.29 7.45
C VAL A 146 0.30 3.24 8.62
N ASP A 147 1.50 3.21 9.20
CA ASP A 147 1.84 4.11 10.32
C ASP A 147 1.66 5.59 9.93
N LEU A 148 2.13 5.97 8.73
CA LEU A 148 1.95 7.33 8.19
C LEU A 148 0.48 7.68 7.92
N LEU A 149 -0.32 6.71 7.48
CA LEU A 149 -1.75 6.92 7.26
C LEU A 149 -2.50 7.05 8.58
N ASP A 150 -2.19 6.23 9.59
CA ASP A 150 -2.77 6.32 10.93
C ASP A 150 -2.47 7.68 11.57
N GLU A 151 -1.22 8.12 11.52
CA GLU A 151 -0.80 9.44 12.02
C GLU A 151 -1.56 10.56 11.31
N PHE A 152 -1.62 10.53 9.98
CA PHE A 152 -2.36 11.52 9.21
C PHE A 152 -3.86 11.54 9.58
N LEU A 153 -4.51 10.38 9.64
CA LEU A 153 -5.93 10.30 9.98
C LEU A 153 -6.19 10.84 11.39
N HIS A 154 -5.35 10.49 12.35
CA HIS A 154 -5.41 11.02 13.71
C HIS A 154 -5.28 12.54 13.73
N ASP A 155 -4.31 13.11 13.03
CA ASP A 155 -4.06 14.55 12.97
C ASP A 155 -5.19 15.33 12.28
N GLN A 156 -5.88 14.70 11.32
CA GLN A 156 -7.08 15.24 10.69
C GLN A 156 -8.34 15.09 11.57
N GLY A 157 -8.24 14.48 12.74
CA GLY A 157 -9.39 14.18 13.62
C GLY A 157 -10.33 13.12 13.03
N LEU A 158 -9.84 12.29 12.11
CA LEU A 158 -10.61 11.24 11.43
C LEU A 158 -10.44 9.92 12.17
N ASN A 159 -11.53 9.42 12.77
CA ASN A 159 -11.54 8.11 13.42
C ASN A 159 -12.04 7.04 12.47
N ALA A 160 -11.22 6.01 12.25
CA ALA A 160 -11.54 4.87 11.39
C ALA A 160 -12.40 3.77 12.04
N ALA A 161 -12.96 4.05 13.23
CA ALA A 161 -13.80 3.12 14.00
C ALA A 161 -14.97 2.57 13.16
#